data_AF-A0A846MYX9-F1
#
_entry.id   AF-A0A846MYX9-F1
#
_cell.length_a   1.000
_cell.length_b   1.000
_cell.length_c   1.000
_cell.angle_alpha   90.00
_cell.angle_beta   90.00
_cell.angle_gamma   90.00
#
_symmetry.space_group_name_H-M   'P 1'
#
loop_
_entity.id
_entity.type
_entity.pdbx_description
1 polymer ?
#
loop_
_entity_poly.entity_id
_entity_poly.type
_entity_poly.pdbx_seq_one_letter_code
_entity_poly.pdbx_strand_id
1 'polypeptide(L)'
;MHVQKAIFVPAVIASHPHPTNSPRTDFELVELLDRFLDDRLKYELEWDDFISWEHDNPNIEAIRLRIAETESLFFSSAISDRQCAVDLLVAERNRAAALVGVSARTSPVVQLPLR
;
A
#
# COMPACT_ATOMS: atom_id res chain seq x y z
N MET A 1 8.65 -51.34 -20.85
CA MET A 1 8.67 -49.89 -21.17
C MET A 1 7.39 -49.28 -20.64
N HIS A 2 7.42 -48.65 -19.46
CA HIS A 2 6.25 -47.99 -18.86
C HIS A 2 6.40 -46.49 -19.08
N VAL A 3 5.45 -45.91 -19.83
CA VAL A 3 5.39 -44.46 -20.11
C VAL A 3 4.61 -43.81 -18.97
N GLN A 4 5.30 -43.05 -18.11
CA GLN A 4 4.65 -42.18 -17.14
C GLN A 4 4.04 -40.98 -17.87
N LYS A 5 2.71 -40.92 -17.92
CA LYS A 5 1.97 -39.71 -18.31
C LYS A 5 2.13 -38.69 -17.18
N ALA A 6 2.86 -37.61 -17.43
CA ALA A 6 2.87 -36.43 -16.58
C ALA A 6 1.46 -35.82 -16.58
N ILE A 7 0.84 -35.76 -15.40
CA ILE A 7 -0.43 -35.07 -15.18
C ILE A 7 -0.09 -33.57 -15.10
N PHE A 8 -0.52 -32.81 -16.09
CA PHE A 8 -0.49 -31.35 -16.05
C PHE A 8 -1.57 -30.89 -15.08
N VAL A 9 -1.16 -30.49 -13.88
CA VAL A 9 -2.04 -29.79 -12.93
C VAL A 9 -1.99 -28.31 -13.32
N PRO A 10 -3.07 -27.70 -13.83
CA PRO A 10 -3.07 -26.26 -14.03
C PRO A 10 -2.87 -25.61 -12.67
N ALA A 11 -1.88 -24.71 -12.57
CA ALA A 11 -1.73 -23.85 -11.41
C ALA A 11 -3.06 -23.09 -11.25
N VAL A 12 -3.83 -23.49 -10.23
CA VAL A 12 -4.92 -22.65 -9.73
C VAL A 12 -4.20 -21.44 -9.16
N ILE A 13 -4.08 -20.39 -9.98
CA ILE A 13 -3.81 -19.06 -9.47
C ILE A 13 -5.03 -18.78 -8.62
N ALA A 14 -4.90 -18.98 -7.31
CA ALA A 14 -5.92 -18.60 -6.36
C ALA A 14 -6.01 -17.08 -6.50
N SER A 15 -6.95 -16.61 -7.32
CA SER A 15 -7.39 -15.23 -7.31
C SER A 15 -8.05 -15.04 -5.96
N HIS A 16 -7.23 -14.73 -4.96
CA HIS A 16 -7.76 -14.33 -3.68
C HIS A 16 -8.68 -13.13 -3.96
N PRO A 17 -9.91 -13.11 -3.41
CA PRO A 17 -10.81 -12.00 -3.67
C PRO A 17 -10.18 -10.74 -3.08
N HIS A 18 -9.91 -9.73 -3.91
CA HIS A 18 -9.45 -8.44 -3.41
C HIS A 18 -10.40 -7.94 -2.32
N PRO A 19 -9.86 -7.42 -1.20
CA PRO A 19 -10.70 -6.78 -0.21
C PRO A 19 -11.53 -5.71 -0.91
N THR A 20 -12.85 -5.75 -0.73
CA THR A 20 -13.80 -4.83 -1.35
C THR A 20 -13.52 -3.35 -1.06
N ASN A 21 -12.63 -3.07 -0.10
CA ASN A 21 -12.25 -1.74 0.38
C ASN A 21 -10.89 -1.24 -0.14
N SER A 22 -10.18 -2.00 -0.99
CA SER A 22 -8.92 -1.55 -1.62
C SER A 22 -9.18 -0.40 -2.61
N PRO A 23 -8.30 0.63 -2.67
CA PRO A 23 -8.48 1.76 -3.57
C PRO A 23 -8.41 1.33 -5.03
N ARG A 24 -9.50 1.55 -5.79
CA ARG A 24 -9.61 1.17 -7.21
C ARG A 24 -9.14 2.27 -8.15
N THR A 25 -9.09 3.51 -7.66
CA THR A 25 -8.72 4.69 -8.43
C THR A 25 -7.58 5.43 -7.76
N ASP A 26 -6.83 6.21 -8.55
CA ASP A 26 -5.75 7.05 -8.04
C ASP A 26 -6.27 8.06 -7.00
N PHE A 27 -7.55 8.47 -7.10
CA PHE A 27 -8.21 9.33 -6.12
C PHE A 27 -8.47 8.59 -4.80
N GLU A 28 -9.03 7.38 -4.86
CA GLU A 28 -9.25 6.54 -3.66
C GLU A 28 -7.92 6.19 -2.97
N LEU A 29 -6.84 6.04 -3.74
CA LEU A 29 -5.50 5.87 -3.20
C LEU A 29 -5.07 7.11 -2.41
N VAL A 30 -5.23 8.32 -2.95
CA VAL A 30 -4.94 9.56 -2.21
C VAL A 30 -5.73 9.60 -0.91
N GLU A 31 -7.02 9.27 -0.94
CA GLU A 31 -7.85 9.26 0.26
C GLU A 31 -7.39 8.21 1.29
N LEU A 32 -6.97 7.02 0.85
CA LEU A 32 -6.41 6.00 1.74
C LEU A 32 -5.14 6.51 2.43
N LEU A 33 -4.22 7.08 1.66
CA LEU A 33 -2.95 7.60 2.18
C LEU A 33 -3.19 8.77 3.14
N ASP A 34 -4.14 9.65 2.85
CA ASP A 34 -4.55 10.72 3.77
C ASP A 34 -5.15 10.14 5.07
N ARG A 35 -6.04 9.15 4.98
CA ARG A 35 -6.60 8.49 6.18
C ARG A 35 -5.53 7.82 7.02
N PHE A 36 -4.54 7.17 6.41
CA PHE A 36 -3.43 6.57 7.15
C PHE A 36 -2.58 7.65 7.86
N LEU A 37 -2.21 8.72 7.14
CA LEU A 37 -1.42 9.83 7.69
C LEU A 37 -2.14 10.57 8.82
N ASP A 38 -3.48 10.59 8.80
CA ASP A 38 -4.32 11.24 9.80
C ASP A 38 -4.79 10.32 10.95
N ASP A 39 -4.35 9.05 10.98
CA ASP A 39 -4.80 8.02 11.93
C ASP A 39 -6.33 7.85 11.93
N ARG A 40 -6.92 7.83 10.73
CA ARG A 40 -8.37 7.76 10.45
C ARG A 40 -8.72 6.63 9.49
N LEU A 41 -8.02 5.51 9.57
CA LEU A 41 -8.38 4.31 8.82
C LEU A 41 -9.83 3.90 9.13
N LYS A 42 -10.55 3.42 8.12
CA LYS A 42 -11.95 2.97 8.22
C LYS A 42 -12.07 1.74 9.11
N TYR A 43 -11.03 0.92 9.16
CA TYR A 43 -10.92 -0.28 9.98
C TYR A 43 -9.45 -0.59 10.25
N GLU A 44 -9.21 -1.42 11.28
CA GLU A 44 -7.87 -1.67 11.82
C GLU A 44 -6.86 -2.22 10.80
N LEU A 45 -7.31 -3.07 9.88
CA LEU A 45 -6.47 -3.74 8.89
C LEU A 45 -6.51 -3.09 7.51
N GLU A 46 -7.07 -1.88 7.36
CA GLU A 46 -7.23 -1.24 6.03
C GLU A 46 -5.87 -1.02 5.34
N TRP A 47 -4.86 -0.69 6.13
CA TRP A 47 -3.49 -0.54 5.63
C TRP A 47 -2.89 -1.87 5.19
N ASP A 48 -2.97 -2.89 6.03
CA ASP A 48 -2.41 -4.22 5.75
C ASP A 48 -3.09 -4.84 4.53
N ASP A 49 -4.40 -4.64 4.36
CA ASP A 49 -5.17 -5.04 3.19
C ASP A 49 -4.74 -4.31 1.92
N PHE A 50 -4.27 -3.07 2.00
CA PHE A 50 -3.75 -2.37 0.84
C PHE A 50 -2.34 -2.88 0.47
N ILE A 51 -1.47 -3.06 1.46
CA ILE A 51 -0.09 -3.48 1.23
C ILE A 51 0.00 -4.94 0.75
N SER A 52 -0.84 -5.82 1.30
CA SER A 52 -0.76 -7.27 1.06
C SER A 52 -1.28 -7.74 -0.30
N TRP A 53 -1.89 -6.86 -1.09
CA TRP A 53 -2.62 -7.25 -2.30
C TRP A 53 -2.15 -6.46 -3.51
N GLU A 54 -1.78 -7.18 -4.56
CA GLU A 54 -1.45 -6.58 -5.86
C GLU A 54 -2.65 -5.79 -6.42
N HIS A 55 -2.41 -4.80 -7.28
CA HIS A 55 -3.48 -4.03 -7.92
C HIS A 55 -3.37 -4.07 -9.45
N ASP A 56 -4.50 -4.22 -10.15
CA ASP A 56 -4.57 -4.19 -11.62
C ASP A 56 -4.26 -2.80 -12.23
N ASN A 57 -4.24 -1.75 -11.39
CA ASN A 57 -3.96 -0.38 -11.82
C ASN A 57 -2.45 -0.16 -11.64
N PRO A 58 -1.70 0.07 -12.74
CA PRO A 58 -0.24 0.16 -12.68
C PRO A 58 0.26 1.33 -11.83
N ASN A 59 -0.49 2.44 -11.72
CA ASN A 59 -0.10 3.57 -10.88
C ASN A 59 -0.20 3.21 -9.39
N ILE A 60 -1.31 2.60 -9.01
CA ILE A 60 -1.59 2.17 -7.63
C ILE A 60 -0.57 1.10 -7.23
N GLU A 61 -0.35 0.11 -8.10
CA GLU A 61 0.60 -0.98 -7.84
C GLU A 61 2.04 -0.46 -7.70
N ALA A 62 2.46 0.46 -8.57
CA ALA A 62 3.79 1.06 -8.46
C ALA A 62 3.97 1.85 -7.17
N ILE A 63 2.93 2.53 -6.68
CA ILE A 63 2.94 3.23 -5.39
C ILE A 63 2.97 2.23 -4.23
N ARG A 64 2.11 1.21 -4.27
CA ARG A 64 2.04 0.14 -3.26
C ARG A 64 3.40 -0.52 -3.06
N LEU A 65 4.07 -0.90 -4.16
CA LEU A 65 5.41 -1.51 -4.12
C LEU A 65 6.44 -0.60 -3.43
N ARG A 66 6.49 0.69 -3.79
CA ARG A 66 7.41 1.66 -3.16
C ARG A 66 7.12 1.87 -1.68
N ILE A 67 5.84 1.87 -1.29
CA ILE A 67 5.45 1.98 0.11
C ILE A 67 5.83 0.71 0.87
N ALA A 68 5.58 -0.47 0.32
CA ALA A 68 5.92 -1.75 0.94
C ALA A 68 7.43 -1.87 1.22
N GLU A 69 8.30 -1.35 0.34
CA GLU A 69 9.75 -1.28 0.56
C GLU A 69 10.15 -0.45 1.80
N THR A 70 9.28 0.45 2.25
CA THR A 70 9.50 1.34 3.39
C THR A 70 8.81 0.86 4.66
N GLU A 71 8.07 -0.25 4.60
CA GLU A 71 7.26 -0.78 5.69
C GLU A 71 8.08 -1.00 6.98
N SER A 72 9.29 -1.56 6.87
CA SER A 72 10.16 -1.80 8.03
C SER A 72 10.53 -0.53 8.80
N LEU A 73 10.50 0.64 8.15
CA LEU A 73 10.84 1.91 8.78
C LEU A 73 9.74 2.39 9.74
N PHE A 74 8.47 2.03 9.48
CA PHE A 74 7.35 2.37 10.36
C PHE A 74 7.45 1.67 11.72
N PHE A 75 8.04 0.47 11.75
CA PHE A 75 8.24 -0.33 12.96
C PHE A 75 9.60 -0.13 13.64
N SER A 76 10.45 0.76 13.10
CA SER A 76 11.74 1.08 13.73
C SER A 76 11.53 1.75 15.08
N SER A 77 12.39 1.43 16.05
CA SER A 77 12.42 2.10 17.36
C SER A 77 12.94 3.53 17.26
N ALA A 78 13.72 3.86 16.22
CA ALA A 78 14.27 5.19 16.00
C ALA A 78 13.21 6.16 15.44
N ILE A 79 13.08 7.33 16.08
CA ILE A 79 12.16 8.39 15.63
C ILE A 79 12.53 8.88 14.22
N SER A 80 13.83 8.96 13.89
CA SER A 80 14.31 9.39 12.59
C SER A 80 13.83 8.48 11.45
N ASP A 81 13.78 7.18 11.69
CA ASP A 81 13.36 6.20 10.69
C ASP A 81 11.86 6.29 10.46
N ARG A 82 11.08 6.46 11.54
CA ARG A 82 9.64 6.68 11.46
C ARG A 82 9.30 8.00 10.76
N GLN A 83 10.08 9.06 10.99
CA GLN A 83 9.92 10.32 10.25
C GLN A 83 10.25 10.15 8.77
N CYS A 84 11.33 9.44 8.45
CA CYS A 84 11.67 9.10 7.06
C CYS A 84 10.54 8.33 6.37
N ALA A 85 9.96 7.34 7.06
CA ALA A 85 8.82 6.57 6.55
C ALA A 85 7.62 7.46 6.22
N VAL A 86 7.28 8.40 7.11
CA VAL A 86 6.20 9.37 6.88
C VAL A 86 6.51 10.32 5.73
N ASP A 87 7.75 10.80 5.62
CA ASP A 87 8.15 11.68 4.52
C ASP A 87 8.07 10.97 3.16
N LEU A 88 8.48 9.70 3.10
CA LEU A 88 8.34 8.87 1.90
C LEU A 88 6.86 8.63 1.57
N LEU A 89 6.03 8.35 2.58
CA LEU A 89 4.60 8.16 2.39
C LEU A 89 3.90 9.42 1.86
N VAL A 90 4.25 10.59 2.39
CA VAL A 90 3.74 11.89 1.90
C VAL A 90 4.19 12.16 0.48
N ALA A 91 5.44 11.80 0.13
CA ALA A 91 5.93 11.91 -1.24
C ALA A 91 5.12 11.03 -2.21
N GLU A 92 4.81 9.79 -1.83
CA GLU A 92 3.98 8.89 -2.65
C GLU A 92 2.53 9.37 -2.76
N ARG A 93 1.94 9.86 -1.66
CA ARG A 93 0.63 10.52 -1.68
C ARG A 93 0.61 11.71 -2.63
N ASN A 94 1.65 12.54 -2.63
CA ASN A 94 1.74 13.70 -3.52
C ASN A 94 1.92 13.30 -4.99
N ARG A 95 2.59 12.17 -5.28
CA ARG A 95 2.64 11.60 -6.63
C ARG A 95 1.25 11.18 -7.09
N ALA A 96 0.49 10.46 -6.25
CA ALA A 96 -0.90 10.11 -6.56
C ALA A 96 -1.78 11.35 -6.76
N ALA A 97 -1.64 12.35 -5.88
CA ALA A 97 -2.41 13.60 -5.95
C ALA A 97 -2.18 14.36 -7.26
N ALA A 98 -0.95 14.37 -7.78
CA ALA A 98 -0.62 14.98 -9.06
C ALA A 98 -1.34 14.33 -10.25
N LEU A 99 -1.58 13.00 -10.20
CA LEU A 99 -2.30 12.27 -11.25
C LEU A 99 -3.78 12.66 -11.33
N VAL A 100 -4.37 13.06 -10.21
CA VAL A 100 -5.80 13.38 -10.08
C VAL A 100 -6.10 14.87 -9.88
N GLY A 101 -5.07 15.73 -9.95
CA GLY A 101 -5.22 17.18 -9.79
C GLY A 101 -5.55 17.64 -8.36
N VAL A 102 -5.20 16.85 -7.35
CA VAL A 102 -5.35 17.20 -5.93
C VAL A 102 -4.10 17.92 -5.42
N SER A 103 -4.28 18.91 -4.55
CA SER A 103 -3.17 19.68 -3.96
C SER A 103 -2.19 18.81 -3.18
N ALA A 104 -0.90 19.12 -3.28
CA ALA A 104 0.15 18.47 -2.50
C ALA A 104 -0.01 18.76 -0.99
N ARG A 105 0.39 17.77 -0.18
CA ARG A 105 0.42 17.81 1.28
C ARG A 105 1.85 18.03 1.76
N THR A 106 2.00 18.77 2.85
CA THR A 106 3.27 18.91 3.56
C THR A 106 3.43 17.80 4.59
N SER A 107 4.66 17.31 4.80
CA SER A 107 4.92 16.30 5.83
C SER A 107 4.48 16.78 7.22
N PRO A 108 3.71 15.95 7.95
CA PRO A 108 3.45 16.21 9.35
C PRO A 108 4.70 15.90 10.19
N VAL A 109 4.82 16.57 11.35
CA VAL A 109 5.78 16.17 12.38
C VAL A 109 5.27 14.88 13.01
N VAL A 110 6.08 13.80 13.01
CA VAL A 110 5.62 12.49 13.44
C VAL A 110 5.18 12.46 14.91
N GLN A 111 3.91 12.12 15.10
CA GLN A 111 3.33 11.54 16.32
C GLN A 111 2.66 10.20 15.94
N LEU A 112 3.42 9.26 15.36
CA LEU A 112 2.89 7.92 15.08
C LEU A 112 2.63 7.20 16.41
N PRO A 113 1.43 6.63 16.64
CA PRO A 113 1.22 5.78 17.80
C PRO A 113 2.14 4.55 17.67
N LEU A 114 2.92 4.30 18.72
CA LEU A 114 3.62 3.03 18.89
C LEU A 114 2.52 1.95 19.05
N ARG A 115 2.19 1.23 17.98
CA ARG A 115 1.48 -0.04 18.09
C ARG A 115 2.49 -1.16 18.23
#